data_AF-A0AAV2QF86-F1
#
_entry.id   AF-A0AAV2QF86-F1
#
_cell.length_a   1.000
_cell.length_b   1.000
_cell.length_c   1.000
_cell.angle_alpha   90.00
_cell.angle_beta   90.00
_cell.angle_gamma   90.00
#
_symmetry.space_group_name_H-M   'P 1'
#
loop_
_entity.id
_entity.type
_entity.pdbx_description
1 polymer ?
#
loop_
_entity_poly.entity_id
_entity_poly.type
_entity_poly.pdbx_seq_one_letter_code
_entity_poly.pdbx_strand_id
1 'polypeptide(L)'
;MASSPSSNTFRIRQVRQVHTAKDAIDIYRSIENQDRYSKKYIVLDCSEKLSKEIIIKHIQDYRLGRRTYHYLLPGLVFDIPWEDNIEEYGAVNITGFRLVDHFRPNVQEFIRRWSLLDAQSYPGAGTQFITAQAALAYDAVHVISAAVDTLQKRKPRMFNTSGRGPNPLQMKRSCDDIQETHDHKPYVEVLARSIRKVTLEGLTGNISFSEDGTRQGFYLDVVEMNTSRMAETIGRWSPVRGFTVVQSRNTKYRHPPDQSLLNKVYRITTILEKPFIMLKDDPLLVGNDRFEGYAKDLADLVALKLGVNYTLNIVADNGYGMELPDGDWDGMVGELVRNEADIAIAPLTITSSRERVIYFTKPFMTFGISIMIKKPVKQKPGVFSFMSPLSEEIWMCIVFAYVGVATVLCLVSRFSPYEWKEESDGEKTELTNDFSMYNSLWFALSALMQQGVDLCPRSISGRIVGSVWWWFCLIIVSSYTANLAAFLTVDRMVTDIETVDQLSRQTEVEYGTREGGSTKQFFEKTKISIYARMWEFMNSRPHVFTDTYAEGIERVRASKGKYALLVESVKNEYVNEKYPCDTMKIDQNLNSNGYGIATTNESPIKDQLNLAVLHLIEHGDLARVRNKWWFDKSECDNKAEPH
;
A
#
# COMPACT_ATOMS: atom_id res chain seq x y z
N MET A 1 3.12 -42.49 11.36
CA MET A 1 2.49 -41.41 10.57
C MET A 1 3.54 -40.34 10.35
N ALA A 2 4.04 -40.25 9.12
CA ALA A 2 5.06 -39.31 8.72
C ALA A 2 4.45 -37.90 8.63
N SER A 3 4.94 -36.97 9.44
CA SER A 3 4.70 -35.55 9.25
C SER A 3 5.48 -35.11 8.01
N SER A 4 4.75 -34.82 6.95
CA SER A 4 5.22 -34.11 5.76
C SER A 4 6.09 -32.90 6.16
N PRO A 5 7.30 -32.74 5.60
CA PRO A 5 8.05 -31.50 5.79
C PRO A 5 7.31 -30.38 5.07
N SER A 6 7.00 -29.31 5.79
CA SER A 6 6.54 -28.04 5.22
C SER A 6 7.45 -27.63 4.07
N SER A 7 6.86 -27.42 2.89
CA SER A 7 7.51 -27.16 1.61
C SER A 7 8.12 -25.75 1.49
N ASN A 8 8.99 -25.37 2.42
CA ASN A 8 9.89 -24.24 2.22
C ASN A 8 11.19 -24.78 1.62
N THR A 9 11.31 -24.72 0.30
CA THR A 9 12.53 -25.12 -0.41
C THR A 9 13.63 -24.10 -0.12
N PHE A 10 14.53 -24.44 0.82
CA PHE A 10 15.74 -23.65 1.03
C PHE A 10 16.65 -23.75 -0.20
N ARG A 11 16.79 -22.65 -0.95
CA ARG A 11 17.68 -22.59 -2.11
C ARG A 11 19.10 -22.27 -1.65
N ILE A 12 19.92 -23.30 -1.48
CA ILE A 12 21.34 -23.16 -1.19
C ILE A 12 22.05 -22.60 -2.43
N ARG A 13 22.63 -21.40 -2.32
CA ARG A 13 23.36 -20.78 -3.44
C ARG A 13 24.78 -21.33 -3.60
N GLN A 14 25.47 -21.59 -2.49
CA GLN A 14 26.87 -21.97 -2.49
C GLN A 14 27.22 -22.77 -1.23
N VAL A 15 28.07 -23.78 -1.37
CA VAL A 15 28.65 -24.56 -0.26
C VAL A 15 30.16 -24.54 -0.41
N ARG A 16 30.89 -24.23 0.66
CA ARG A 16 32.36 -24.14 0.67
C ARG A 16 32.90 -24.73 1.96
N GLN A 17 34.02 -25.43 1.87
CA GLN A 17 34.80 -25.89 3.02
C GLN A 17 35.79 -24.80 3.42
N VAL A 18 35.89 -24.54 4.72
CA VAL A 18 36.74 -23.50 5.30
C VAL A 18 37.65 -24.14 6.34
N HIS A 19 38.96 -23.89 6.26
CA HIS A 19 39.93 -24.38 7.24
C HIS A 19 40.44 -23.28 8.16
N THR A 20 40.56 -22.05 7.64
CA THR A 20 40.97 -20.88 8.42
C THR A 20 39.98 -19.74 8.30
N ALA A 21 39.97 -18.85 9.29
CA ALA A 21 39.07 -17.70 9.26
C ALA A 21 39.37 -16.74 8.09
N LYS A 22 40.61 -16.70 7.59
CA LYS A 22 40.97 -15.88 6.41
C LYS A 22 40.26 -16.39 5.14
N ASP A 23 40.21 -17.70 4.95
CA ASP A 23 39.54 -18.31 3.79
C ASP A 23 38.05 -17.92 3.74
N ALA A 24 37.39 -17.88 4.91
CA ALA A 24 36.00 -17.42 5.00
C ALA A 24 35.82 -15.96 4.58
N ILE A 25 36.72 -15.07 5.03
CA ILE A 25 36.66 -13.64 4.69
C ILE A 25 36.90 -13.41 3.19
N ASP A 26 37.84 -14.13 2.58
CA ASP A 26 38.07 -14.01 1.15
C ASP A 26 36.86 -14.48 0.32
N ILE A 27 36.15 -15.51 0.78
CA ILE A 27 34.87 -15.91 0.20
C ILE A 27 33.83 -14.80 0.37
N TYR A 28 33.71 -14.18 1.55
CA TYR A 28 32.76 -13.09 1.78
C TYR A 28 33.05 -11.87 0.90
N ARG A 29 34.32 -11.54 0.67
CA ARG A 29 34.72 -10.49 -0.28
C ARG A 29 34.29 -10.81 -1.70
N SER A 30 34.41 -12.08 -2.12
CA SER A 30 33.94 -12.51 -3.44
C SER A 30 32.42 -12.36 -3.61
N ILE A 31 31.65 -12.60 -2.53
CA ILE A 31 30.19 -12.45 -2.51
C ILE A 31 29.80 -10.97 -2.54
N GLU A 32 30.46 -10.12 -1.75
CA GLU A 32 30.22 -8.68 -1.71
C GLU A 32 30.54 -7.98 -3.03
N ASN A 33 31.58 -8.42 -3.75
CA ASN A 33 31.90 -7.90 -5.08
C ASN A 33 30.81 -8.19 -6.12
N GLN A 34 30.03 -9.27 -5.95
CA GLN A 34 28.93 -9.59 -6.87
C GLN A 34 27.64 -8.83 -6.51
N ASP A 35 27.33 -8.71 -5.22
CA ASP A 35 26.09 -8.10 -4.77
C ASP A 35 26.24 -7.51 -3.36
N ARG A 36 26.50 -6.21 -3.28
CA ARG A 36 26.78 -5.50 -2.02
C ARG A 36 25.55 -5.21 -1.16
N TYR A 37 24.41 -4.94 -1.78
CA TYR A 37 23.24 -4.41 -1.06
C TYR A 37 22.23 -5.47 -0.64
N SER A 38 22.29 -6.69 -1.19
CA SER A 38 21.37 -7.76 -0.76
C SER A 38 21.70 -8.29 0.63
N LYS A 39 20.69 -8.92 1.25
CA LYS A 39 20.84 -9.66 2.51
C LYS A 39 21.46 -11.04 2.25
N LYS A 40 22.50 -11.38 3.01
CA LYS A 40 23.23 -12.65 2.95
C LYS A 40 22.92 -13.48 4.21
N TYR A 41 22.43 -14.70 4.01
CA TYR A 41 22.20 -15.67 5.07
C TYR A 41 23.29 -16.73 5.01
N ILE A 42 24.11 -16.81 6.05
CA ILE A 42 25.28 -17.69 6.10
C ILE A 42 25.10 -18.72 7.22
N VAL A 43 25.23 -20.00 6.88
CA VAL A 43 25.25 -21.10 7.85
C VAL A 43 26.70 -21.51 8.09
N LEU A 44 27.16 -21.44 9.34
CA LEU A 44 28.55 -21.75 9.70
C LEU A 44 28.63 -23.00 10.59
N ASP A 45 28.82 -24.16 9.94
CA ASP A 45 29.10 -25.41 10.63
C ASP A 45 30.61 -25.59 10.80
N CYS A 46 31.15 -25.00 11.86
CA CYS A 46 32.58 -24.99 12.18
C CYS A 46 32.79 -25.22 13.69
N SER A 47 34.03 -25.51 14.08
CA SER A 47 34.38 -25.57 15.50
C SER A 47 34.10 -24.24 16.18
N GLU A 48 33.76 -24.26 17.47
CA GLU A 48 33.36 -23.07 18.23
C GLU A 48 34.39 -21.93 18.12
N LYS A 49 35.68 -22.26 18.27
CA LYS A 49 36.80 -21.31 18.17
C LYS A 49 36.89 -20.68 16.78
N LEU A 50 36.73 -21.48 15.73
CA LEU A 50 36.82 -21.00 14.36
C LEU A 50 35.60 -20.13 13.99
N SER A 51 34.40 -20.50 14.41
CA SER A 51 33.18 -19.71 14.20
C SER A 51 33.27 -18.33 14.83
N LYS A 52 33.77 -18.25 16.09
CA LYS A 52 34.01 -16.99 16.78
C LYS A 52 35.06 -16.14 16.06
N GLU A 53 36.17 -16.75 15.63
CA GLU A 53 37.25 -16.06 14.89
C GLU A 53 36.79 -15.50 13.53
N ILE A 54 35.98 -16.25 12.78
CA ILE A 54 35.40 -15.81 11.49
C ILE A 54 34.53 -14.57 11.69
N ILE A 55 33.66 -14.58 12.70
CA ILE A 55 32.75 -13.48 12.98
C ILE A 55 33.53 -12.22 13.39
N ILE A 56 34.54 -12.35 14.26
CA ILE A 56 35.42 -11.22 14.63
C ILE A 56 36.09 -10.64 13.38
N LYS A 57 36.74 -11.48 12.57
CA LYS A 57 37.47 -11.01 11.37
C LYS A 57 36.54 -10.40 10.32
N HIS A 58 35.31 -10.88 10.21
CA HIS A 58 34.32 -10.29 9.31
C HIS A 58 34.03 -8.85 9.74
N ILE A 59 33.80 -8.61 11.02
CA ILE A 59 33.34 -7.31 11.52
C ILE A 59 34.48 -6.28 11.51
N GLN A 60 35.72 -6.76 11.68
CA GLN A 60 36.94 -5.97 11.53
C GLN A 60 37.21 -5.56 10.07
N ASP A 61 36.72 -6.30 9.07
CA ASP A 61 36.89 -5.94 7.66
C ASP A 61 35.84 -4.89 7.23
N TYR A 62 36.30 -3.65 7.03
CA TYR A 62 35.44 -2.53 6.60
C TYR A 62 34.80 -2.72 5.22
N ARG A 63 35.28 -3.67 4.41
CA ARG A 63 34.74 -3.93 3.07
C ARG A 63 33.45 -4.73 3.11
N LEU A 64 33.17 -5.42 4.20
CA LEU A 64 32.02 -6.30 4.35
C LEU A 64 30.87 -5.59 5.08
N GLY A 65 29.63 -5.83 4.64
CA GLY A 65 28.45 -5.20 5.21
C GLY A 65 28.05 -5.82 6.55
N ARG A 66 28.04 -5.05 7.64
CA ARG A 66 27.67 -5.58 8.97
C ARG A 66 26.17 -5.90 9.09
N ARG A 67 25.31 -5.01 8.57
CA ARG A 67 23.84 -5.13 8.65
C ARG A 67 23.21 -6.01 7.57
N THR A 68 23.97 -6.38 6.54
CA THR A 68 23.48 -7.19 5.42
C THR A 68 23.64 -8.68 5.69
N TYR A 69 24.41 -9.09 6.70
CA TYR A 69 24.68 -10.49 7.02
C TYR A 69 23.85 -10.99 8.20
N HIS A 70 23.44 -12.25 8.10
CA HIS A 70 22.82 -13.01 9.19
C HIS A 70 23.49 -14.38 9.28
N TYR A 71 24.08 -14.67 10.44
CA TYR A 71 24.72 -15.95 10.74
C TYR A 71 23.79 -16.90 11.47
N LEU A 72 23.74 -18.15 11.01
CA LEU A 72 23.17 -19.27 11.73
C LEU A 72 24.29 -20.25 12.10
N LEU A 73 24.45 -20.49 13.40
CA LEU A 73 25.42 -21.43 13.97
C LEU A 73 24.69 -22.72 14.37
N PRO A 74 24.75 -23.80 13.57
CA PRO A 74 24.12 -25.08 13.90
C PRO A 74 24.78 -25.80 15.08
N GLY A 75 26.05 -25.49 15.37
CA GLY A 75 26.76 -26.03 16.53
C GLY A 75 26.24 -25.49 17.87
N LEU A 76 26.57 -26.21 18.94
CA LEU A 76 26.27 -25.84 20.34
C LEU A 76 27.23 -24.74 20.86
N VAL A 77 27.28 -23.61 20.14
CA VAL A 77 28.26 -22.52 20.34
C VAL A 77 27.84 -21.56 21.46
N PHE A 78 26.55 -21.53 21.83
CA PHE A 78 25.99 -20.62 22.83
C PHE A 78 25.98 -21.19 24.25
N ASP A 79 26.53 -22.39 24.48
CA ASP A 79 26.75 -22.95 25.83
C ASP A 79 27.94 -22.28 26.54
N ILE A 80 28.85 -21.66 25.79
CA ILE A 80 29.95 -20.84 26.31
C ILE A 80 29.55 -19.36 26.19
N PRO A 81 29.74 -18.53 27.24
CA PRO A 81 29.51 -17.10 27.14
C PRO A 81 30.40 -16.50 26.04
N TRP A 82 29.82 -15.56 25.31
CA TRP A 82 30.57 -14.76 24.35
C TRP A 82 31.25 -13.63 25.13
N GLU A 83 32.47 -13.27 24.73
CA GLU A 83 33.25 -12.27 25.48
C GLU A 83 32.61 -10.88 25.33
N ASP A 84 32.11 -10.32 26.44
CA ASP A 84 31.45 -8.99 26.46
C ASP A 84 32.36 -7.84 26.01
N ASN A 85 33.68 -8.06 26.03
CA ASN A 85 34.71 -7.09 25.68
C ASN A 85 34.86 -6.84 24.17
N ILE A 86 34.24 -7.67 23.33
CA ILE A 86 34.34 -7.59 21.87
C ILE A 86 33.08 -6.87 21.36
N GLU A 87 33.21 -5.58 21.05
CA GLU A 87 32.10 -4.74 20.56
C GLU A 87 31.50 -5.26 19.25
N GLU A 88 32.30 -6.01 18.51
CA GLU A 88 31.98 -6.54 17.19
C GLU A 88 30.73 -7.43 17.22
N TYR A 89 30.50 -8.21 18.29
CA TYR A 89 29.39 -9.19 18.31
C TYR A 89 27.98 -8.59 18.28
N GLY A 90 27.80 -7.31 18.65
CA GLY A 90 26.51 -6.61 18.56
C GLY A 90 26.20 -6.02 17.18
N ALA A 91 27.15 -6.07 16.23
CA ALA A 91 27.03 -5.40 14.93
C ALA A 91 26.35 -6.25 13.85
N VAL A 92 26.20 -7.56 14.07
CA VAL A 92 25.67 -8.53 13.11
C VAL A 92 24.67 -9.46 13.80
N ASN A 93 23.61 -9.84 13.10
CA ASN A 93 22.63 -10.80 13.64
C ASN A 93 23.24 -12.20 13.65
N ILE A 94 23.34 -12.81 14.83
CA ILE A 94 23.87 -14.16 15.03
C ILE A 94 22.82 -14.97 15.77
N THR A 95 22.37 -16.06 15.17
CA THR A 95 21.47 -17.03 15.79
C THR A 95 22.17 -18.37 15.93
N GLY A 96 21.87 -19.10 17.00
CA GLY A 96 22.37 -20.45 17.19
C GLY A 96 21.65 -21.20 18.28
N PHE A 97 22.25 -22.30 18.72
CA PHE A 97 21.61 -23.25 19.63
C PHE A 97 22.41 -23.39 20.92
N ARG A 98 21.68 -23.60 22.02
CA ARG A 98 22.20 -23.90 23.35
C ARG A 98 21.51 -25.14 23.89
N LEU A 99 22.28 -26.05 24.48
CA LEU A 99 21.76 -27.28 25.08
C LEU A 99 21.56 -27.15 26.60
N VAL A 100 22.47 -26.46 27.28
CA VAL A 100 22.50 -26.32 28.74
C VAL A 100 21.85 -25.01 29.16
N ASP A 101 20.72 -25.13 29.86
CA ASP A 101 20.03 -23.99 30.45
C ASP A 101 20.64 -23.64 31.81
N HIS A 102 21.43 -22.55 31.83
CA HIS A 102 22.12 -22.04 33.00
C HIS A 102 21.16 -21.50 34.08
N PHE A 103 19.88 -21.29 33.76
CA PHE A 103 18.86 -20.85 34.71
C PHE A 103 18.23 -22.02 35.50
N ARG A 104 18.54 -23.27 35.16
CA ARG A 104 18.04 -24.44 35.90
C ARG A 104 18.73 -24.57 37.27
N PRO A 105 17.99 -24.78 38.38
CA PRO A 105 18.58 -24.90 39.72
C PRO A 105 19.66 -25.99 39.82
N ASN A 106 19.43 -27.16 39.21
CA ASN A 106 20.38 -28.28 39.22
C ASN A 106 21.70 -27.91 38.53
N VAL A 107 21.62 -27.12 37.45
CA VAL A 107 22.78 -26.64 36.71
C VAL A 107 23.49 -25.54 37.49
N GLN A 108 22.77 -24.63 38.14
CA GLN A 108 23.37 -23.58 38.98
C GLN A 108 24.15 -24.15 40.15
N GLU A 109 23.61 -25.16 40.84
CA GLU A 109 24.32 -25.83 41.94
C GLU A 109 25.55 -26.60 41.43
N PHE A 110 25.45 -27.23 40.24
CA PHE A 110 26.62 -27.83 39.60
C PHE A 110 27.69 -26.79 39.26
N ILE A 111 27.31 -25.67 38.64
CA ILE A 111 28.23 -24.58 38.25
C ILE A 111 28.90 -23.99 39.49
N ARG A 112 28.18 -23.81 40.60
CA ARG A 112 28.74 -23.33 41.87
C ARG A 112 29.84 -24.25 42.41
N ARG A 113 29.70 -25.57 42.22
CA ARG A 113 30.75 -26.54 42.59
C ARG A 113 31.88 -26.56 41.57
N TRP A 114 31.54 -26.48 40.29
CA TRP A 114 32.48 -26.45 39.18
C TRP A 114 33.43 -25.25 39.25
N SER A 115 32.92 -24.09 39.67
CA SER A 115 33.69 -22.86 39.83
C SER A 115 34.67 -22.89 41.03
N LEU A 116 34.46 -23.79 41.99
CA LEU A 116 35.34 -23.96 43.15
C LEU A 116 36.49 -24.94 42.88
N LEU A 117 36.46 -25.68 41.77
CA LEU A 117 37.51 -26.62 41.41
C LEU A 117 38.74 -25.86 40.91
N ASP A 118 39.91 -26.31 41.32
CA ASP A 118 41.18 -25.74 40.89
C ASP A 118 41.52 -26.19 39.45
N ALA A 119 41.89 -25.21 38.62
CA ALA A 119 42.20 -25.40 37.21
C ALA A 119 43.50 -26.20 37.00
N GLN A 120 44.41 -26.26 37.98
CA GLN A 120 45.63 -27.08 37.87
C GLN A 120 45.34 -28.57 38.02
N SER A 121 44.42 -28.93 38.91
CA SER A 121 44.01 -30.33 39.14
C SER A 121 43.03 -30.82 38.08
N TYR A 122 42.16 -29.94 37.59
CA TYR A 122 41.14 -30.25 36.59
C TYR A 122 41.20 -29.21 35.45
N PRO A 123 41.92 -29.50 34.34
CA PRO A 123 42.08 -28.54 33.27
C PRO A 123 40.73 -28.19 32.64
N GLY A 124 40.40 -26.89 32.63
CA GLY A 124 39.12 -26.37 32.15
C GLY A 124 38.02 -26.28 33.20
N ALA A 125 38.28 -26.68 34.45
CA ALA A 125 37.40 -26.39 35.60
C ALA A 125 37.71 -25.02 36.21
N GLY A 126 36.84 -24.54 37.13
CA GLY A 126 36.95 -23.22 37.74
C GLY A 126 36.28 -22.09 36.95
N THR A 127 35.56 -22.40 35.89
CA THR A 127 34.79 -21.44 35.06
C THR A 127 33.37 -21.24 35.58
N GLN A 128 32.72 -20.12 35.21
CA GLN A 128 31.29 -19.88 35.49
C GLN A 128 30.32 -20.53 34.49
N PHE A 129 30.84 -21.34 33.57
CA PHE A 129 30.09 -22.01 32.52
C PHE A 129 30.66 -23.41 32.26
N ILE A 130 29.88 -24.26 31.58
CA ILE A 130 30.29 -25.61 31.17
C ILE A 130 30.04 -25.79 29.67
N THR A 131 30.94 -26.47 28.97
CA THR A 131 30.73 -26.79 27.55
C THR A 131 29.66 -27.88 27.41
N ALA A 132 28.91 -27.85 26.30
CA ALA A 132 27.91 -28.89 26.03
C ALA A 132 28.51 -30.31 26.01
N GLN A 133 29.75 -30.45 25.52
CA GLN A 133 30.47 -31.72 25.49
C GLN A 133 30.77 -32.24 26.91
N ALA A 134 31.23 -31.36 27.81
CA ALA A 134 31.49 -31.72 29.20
C ALA A 134 30.18 -32.04 29.96
N ALA A 135 29.11 -31.29 29.69
CA ALA A 135 27.79 -31.57 30.26
C ALA A 135 27.25 -32.95 29.83
N LEU A 136 27.39 -33.29 28.56
CA LEU A 136 27.03 -34.62 28.04
C LEU A 136 27.88 -35.74 28.65
N ALA A 137 29.19 -35.50 28.86
CA ALA A 137 30.07 -36.47 29.51
C ALA A 137 29.67 -36.70 30.98
N TYR A 138 29.32 -35.63 31.70
CA TYR A 138 28.81 -35.71 33.07
C TYR A 138 27.52 -36.53 33.14
N ASP A 139 26.56 -36.22 32.27
CA ASP A 139 25.28 -36.92 32.19
C ASP A 139 25.47 -38.40 31.79
N ALA A 140 26.42 -38.71 30.91
CA ALA A 140 26.71 -40.08 30.49
C ALA A 140 27.17 -40.97 31.66
N VAL A 141 27.99 -40.44 32.57
CA VAL A 141 28.42 -41.18 33.77
C VAL A 141 27.23 -41.49 34.68
N HIS A 142 26.31 -40.53 34.85
CA HIS A 142 25.09 -40.73 35.62
C HIS A 142 24.14 -41.75 34.99
N VAL A 143 24.01 -41.74 33.66
CA VAL A 143 23.23 -42.75 32.93
C VAL A 143 23.80 -44.15 33.15
N ILE A 144 25.12 -44.31 33.02
CA ILE A 144 25.79 -45.60 33.24
C ILE A 144 25.63 -46.05 34.69
N SER A 145 25.84 -45.15 35.65
CA SER A 145 25.66 -45.44 37.08
C SER A 145 24.24 -45.90 37.41
N ALA A 146 23.22 -45.19 36.92
CA ALA A 146 21.81 -45.55 37.10
C ALA A 146 21.47 -46.89 36.44
N ALA A 147 22.02 -47.17 35.26
CA ALA A 147 21.83 -48.44 34.56
C ALA A 147 22.41 -49.62 35.35
N VAL A 148 23.62 -49.44 35.91
CA VAL A 148 24.32 -50.46 36.71
C VAL A 148 23.61 -50.67 38.05
N ASP A 149 23.18 -49.61 38.75
CA ASP A 149 22.41 -49.71 39.99
C ASP A 149 21.07 -50.46 39.77
N THR A 150 20.39 -50.14 38.67
CA THR A 150 19.15 -50.84 38.28
C THR A 150 19.41 -52.33 38.00
N LEU A 151 20.53 -52.65 37.34
CA LEU A 151 20.93 -54.04 37.09
C LEU A 151 21.32 -54.77 38.36
N GLN A 152 22.04 -54.12 39.27
CA GLN A 152 22.44 -54.70 40.56
C GLN A 152 21.21 -55.04 41.39
N LYS A 153 20.19 -54.17 41.41
CA LYS A 153 18.91 -54.41 42.09
C LYS A 153 18.09 -55.53 41.43
N ARG A 154 18.00 -55.57 40.10
CA ARG A 154 17.15 -56.55 39.37
C ARG A 154 17.80 -57.92 39.16
N LYS A 155 19.12 -57.96 38.98
CA LYS A 155 19.90 -59.16 38.68
C LYS A 155 21.20 -59.17 39.51
N PRO A 156 21.13 -59.28 40.84
CA PRO A 156 22.32 -59.25 41.71
C PRO A 156 23.29 -60.40 41.42
N ARG A 157 22.78 -61.55 40.91
CA ARG A 157 23.61 -62.70 40.49
C ARG A 157 24.60 -62.38 39.35
N MET A 158 24.36 -61.33 38.57
CA MET A 158 25.27 -60.90 37.49
C MET A 158 26.56 -60.26 38.02
N PHE A 159 26.52 -59.71 39.24
CA PHE A 159 27.66 -59.03 39.87
C PHE A 159 28.26 -59.83 41.03
N ASN A 160 27.68 -60.99 41.35
CA ASN A 160 28.09 -61.80 42.49
C ASN A 160 29.25 -62.72 42.09
N THR A 161 30.46 -62.36 42.52
CA THR A 161 31.73 -63.05 42.25
C THR A 161 31.92 -64.36 43.05
N SER A 162 30.91 -64.79 43.80
CA SER A 162 30.96 -65.94 44.70
C SER A 162 30.52 -67.28 44.07
N GLY A 163 30.16 -67.29 42.78
CA GLY A 163 29.89 -68.51 42.02
C GLY A 163 31.18 -69.12 41.43
N ARG A 164 31.35 -70.45 41.54
CA ARG A 164 32.44 -71.25 40.92
C ARG A 164 32.31 -71.31 39.38
N GLY A 165 32.29 -70.16 38.71
CA GLY A 165 32.34 -70.04 37.26
C GLY A 165 33.40 -69.01 36.85
N PRO A 166 33.95 -69.09 35.63
CA PRO A 166 34.94 -68.13 35.16
C PRO A 166 34.35 -66.72 35.18
N ASN A 167 35.02 -65.77 35.84
CA ASN A 167 34.61 -64.37 35.92
C ASN A 167 34.58 -63.76 34.51
N PRO A 168 33.42 -63.36 33.96
CA PRO A 168 33.36 -62.74 32.63
C PRO A 168 34.08 -61.39 32.56
N LEU A 169 34.36 -60.76 33.71
CA LEU A 169 35.01 -59.45 33.83
C LEU A 169 36.54 -59.52 34.00
N GLN A 170 37.14 -60.71 34.16
CA GLN A 170 38.58 -60.86 34.38
C GLN A 170 39.35 -61.42 33.17
N MET A 171 38.67 -61.71 32.05
CA MET A 171 39.33 -62.28 30.88
C MET A 171 39.89 -61.16 29.99
N LYS A 172 41.18 -60.85 30.15
CA LYS A 172 41.93 -60.01 29.19
C LYS A 172 42.02 -60.76 27.86
N ARG A 173 41.15 -60.44 26.89
CA ARG A 173 41.29 -60.89 25.51
C ARG A 173 41.84 -59.75 24.64
N SER A 174 42.75 -60.11 23.73
CA SER A 174 43.18 -59.23 22.63
C SER A 174 42.01 -59.04 21.66
N CYS A 175 41.86 -57.86 21.05
CA CYS A 175 40.82 -57.57 20.06
C CYS A 175 40.90 -58.48 18.80
N ASP A 176 42.01 -59.20 18.61
CA ASP A 176 42.26 -60.09 17.48
C ASP A 176 41.65 -61.50 17.64
N ASP A 177 41.17 -61.86 18.84
CA ASP A 177 40.70 -63.21 19.14
C ASP A 177 39.19 -63.35 18.83
N ILE A 178 38.86 -63.47 17.54
CA ILE A 178 37.49 -63.54 16.97
C ILE A 178 36.90 -64.95 17.11
N GLN A 179 37.04 -65.59 18.27
CA GLN A 179 36.05 -66.60 18.64
C GLN A 179 34.89 -65.87 19.32
N GLU A 180 33.84 -65.59 18.53
CA GLU A 180 32.53 -65.15 19.01
C GLU A 180 32.03 -66.16 20.06
N THR A 181 32.40 -65.95 21.32
CA THR A 181 31.85 -66.73 22.41
C THR A 181 30.41 -66.28 22.60
N HIS A 182 29.48 -67.12 22.14
CA HIS A 182 28.03 -67.00 22.34
C HIS A 182 27.63 -66.72 23.80
N ASP A 183 28.51 -66.95 24.78
CA ASP A 183 28.29 -66.78 26.21
C ASP A 183 28.28 -65.31 26.71
N HIS A 184 28.80 -64.32 25.95
CA HIS A 184 28.85 -62.91 26.41
C HIS A 184 27.81 -61.98 25.77
N LYS A 185 27.29 -62.34 24.58
CA LYS A 185 26.17 -61.63 23.91
C LYS A 185 25.00 -61.32 24.87
N PRO A 186 24.52 -62.24 25.74
CA PRO A 186 23.40 -61.92 26.63
C PRO A 186 23.74 -60.86 27.70
N TYR A 187 24.99 -60.77 28.18
CA TYR A 187 25.36 -59.79 29.20
C TYR A 187 25.47 -58.37 28.63
N VAL A 188 26.10 -58.23 27.46
CA VAL A 188 26.23 -56.94 26.75
C VAL A 188 24.87 -56.44 26.31
N GLU A 189 24.01 -57.32 25.78
CA GLU A 189 22.63 -56.96 25.41
C GLU A 189 21.77 -56.57 26.61
N VAL A 190 21.91 -57.27 27.74
CA VAL A 190 21.19 -56.92 28.98
C VAL A 190 21.67 -55.56 29.51
N LEU A 191 22.97 -55.27 29.46
CA LEU A 191 23.53 -53.98 29.84
C LEU A 191 23.05 -52.85 28.91
N ALA A 192 23.18 -53.04 27.60
CA ALA A 192 22.71 -52.08 26.59
C ALA A 192 21.20 -51.81 26.73
N ARG A 193 20.40 -52.86 26.95
CA ARG A 193 18.95 -52.73 27.19
C ARG A 193 18.65 -52.01 28.52
N SER A 194 19.48 -52.18 29.54
CA SER A 194 19.34 -51.43 30.79
C SER A 194 19.63 -49.95 30.58
N ILE A 195 20.72 -49.61 29.88
CA ILE A 195 21.09 -48.23 29.54
C ILE A 195 19.97 -47.54 28.76
N ARG A 196 19.39 -48.21 27.74
CA ARG A 196 18.27 -47.65 26.95
C ARG A 196 17.01 -47.40 27.77
N LYS A 197 16.81 -48.12 28.88
CA LYS A 197 15.65 -47.95 29.77
C LYS A 197 15.85 -46.88 30.85
N VAL A 198 17.06 -46.31 30.96
CA VAL A 198 17.31 -45.24 31.92
C VAL A 198 16.54 -43.99 31.51
N THR A 199 15.79 -43.46 32.47
CA THR A 199 15.19 -42.13 32.40
C THR A 199 15.70 -41.33 33.59
N LEU A 200 16.37 -40.21 33.32
CA LEU A 200 16.92 -39.34 34.35
C LEU A 200 16.90 -37.88 33.91
N GLU A 201 16.94 -36.97 34.88
CA GLU A 201 17.14 -35.55 34.61
C GLU A 201 18.59 -35.17 34.94
N GLY A 202 19.35 -34.80 33.91
CA GLY A 202 20.75 -34.39 34.01
C GLY A 202 20.94 -32.88 33.80
N LEU A 203 22.17 -32.47 33.56
CA LEU A 203 22.53 -31.09 33.22
C LEU A 203 21.92 -30.65 31.88
N THR A 204 21.84 -31.58 30.92
CA THR A 204 21.23 -31.35 29.61
C THR A 204 19.71 -31.56 29.62
N GLY A 205 19.09 -31.63 30.80
CA GLY A 205 17.66 -31.82 30.99
C GLY A 205 17.22 -33.28 30.97
N ASN A 206 16.01 -33.54 30.48
CA ASN A 206 15.46 -34.90 30.48
C ASN A 206 16.24 -35.80 29.51
N ILE A 207 16.62 -36.99 29.98
CA ILE A 207 17.35 -37.99 29.21
C ILE A 207 16.47 -39.23 29.11
N SER A 208 16.11 -39.58 27.88
CA SER A 208 15.43 -40.82 27.53
C SER A 208 15.98 -41.31 26.19
N PHE A 209 15.89 -42.60 25.93
CA PHE A 209 16.39 -43.21 24.70
C PHE A 209 15.28 -43.92 23.93
N SER A 210 15.38 -43.87 22.59
CA SER A 210 14.62 -44.73 21.68
C SER A 210 15.07 -46.19 21.82
N GLU A 211 14.32 -47.10 21.20
CA GLU A 211 14.73 -48.51 21.08
C GLU A 211 16.10 -48.67 20.39
N ASP A 212 16.44 -47.76 19.48
CA ASP A 212 17.73 -47.71 18.76
C ASP A 212 18.88 -47.08 19.57
N GLY A 213 18.59 -46.51 20.75
CA GLY A 213 19.58 -45.81 21.56
C GLY A 213 19.77 -44.33 21.21
N THR A 214 18.95 -43.76 20.32
CA THR A 214 18.94 -42.31 20.05
C THR A 214 18.26 -41.55 21.17
N ARG A 215 18.78 -40.39 21.55
CA ARG A 215 18.18 -39.59 22.64
C ARG A 215 16.84 -39.01 22.20
N GLN A 216 15.81 -39.20 23.02
CA GLN A 216 14.47 -38.65 22.84
C GLN A 216 14.13 -37.64 23.94
N GLY A 217 13.14 -36.79 23.68
CA GLY A 217 12.58 -35.88 24.69
C GLY A 217 13.52 -34.74 25.11
N PHE A 218 14.55 -34.43 24.32
CA PHE A 218 15.39 -33.25 24.53
C PHE A 218 14.78 -32.03 23.83
N TYR A 219 15.20 -30.84 24.29
CA TYR A 219 14.91 -29.59 23.61
C TYR A 219 16.21 -28.78 23.49
N LEU A 220 16.29 -27.94 22.47
CA LEU A 220 17.35 -26.98 22.25
C LEU A 220 16.80 -25.58 22.44
N ASP A 221 17.48 -24.76 23.23
CA ASP A 221 17.18 -23.34 23.27
C ASP A 221 17.75 -22.70 22.00
N VAL A 222 16.91 -21.95 21.29
CA VAL A 222 17.34 -21.10 20.17
C VAL A 222 17.66 -19.73 20.73
N VAL A 223 18.88 -19.27 20.47
CA VAL A 223 19.44 -18.07 21.07
C VAL A 223 19.83 -17.09 19.96
N GLU A 224 19.52 -15.82 20.17
CA GLU A 224 19.89 -14.72 19.28
C GLU A 224 20.77 -13.72 20.05
N MET A 225 21.84 -13.26 19.40
CA MET A 225 22.68 -12.19 19.95
C MET A 225 22.01 -10.84 19.73
N ASN A 226 21.67 -10.14 20.81
CA ASN A 226 21.09 -8.80 20.73
C ASN A 226 22.20 -7.72 20.63
N THR A 227 21.83 -6.51 20.21
CA THR A 227 22.71 -5.32 20.18
C THR A 227 23.35 -4.99 21.54
N SER A 228 22.70 -5.38 22.64
CA SER A 228 23.20 -5.29 24.01
C SER A 228 24.27 -6.34 24.37
N ARG A 229 24.84 -7.06 23.37
CA ARG A 229 25.91 -8.06 23.53
C ARG A 229 25.53 -9.30 24.35
N MET A 230 24.25 -9.43 24.70
CA MET A 230 23.71 -10.57 25.44
C MET A 230 23.01 -11.56 24.52
N ALA A 231 23.28 -12.84 24.75
CA ALA A 231 22.65 -13.94 24.06
C ALA A 231 21.27 -14.23 24.70
N GLU A 232 20.20 -13.90 23.99
CA GLU A 232 18.81 -14.01 24.47
C GLU A 232 18.11 -15.23 23.88
N THR A 233 17.40 -15.99 24.72
CA THR A 233 16.63 -17.16 24.26
C THR A 233 15.33 -16.71 23.60
N ILE A 234 15.23 -16.90 22.29
CA ILE A 234 14.05 -16.55 21.48
C ILE A 234 13.01 -17.67 21.41
N GLY A 235 13.41 -18.91 21.68
CA GLY A 235 12.51 -20.05 21.63
C GLY A 235 13.17 -21.38 21.98
N ARG A 236 12.36 -22.44 21.95
CA ARG A 236 12.78 -23.83 22.18
C ARG A 236 12.40 -24.68 20.99
N TRP A 237 13.34 -25.49 20.53
CA TRP A 237 13.12 -26.48 19.50
C TRP A 237 13.08 -27.88 20.12
N SER A 238 12.13 -28.71 19.72
CA SER A 238 12.10 -30.13 20.08
C SER A 238 11.81 -30.98 18.85
N PRO A 239 12.28 -32.24 18.79
CA PRO A 239 12.01 -33.13 17.66
C PRO A 239 10.51 -33.39 17.41
N VAL A 240 9.68 -33.34 18.47
CA VAL A 240 8.25 -33.66 18.40
C VAL A 240 7.40 -32.44 18.05
N ARG A 241 7.68 -31.28 18.68
CA ARG A 241 6.85 -30.06 18.51
C ARG A 241 7.43 -29.05 17.54
N GLY A 242 8.65 -29.26 17.03
CA GLY A 242 9.37 -28.28 16.25
C GLY A 242 9.78 -27.07 17.07
N PHE A 243 9.93 -25.92 16.41
CA PHE A 243 10.29 -24.65 17.04
C PHE A 243 9.07 -24.01 17.70
N THR A 244 9.23 -23.64 18.97
CA THR A 244 8.23 -22.95 19.79
C THR A 244 8.83 -21.67 20.32
N VAL A 245 8.17 -20.54 20.06
CA VAL A 245 8.63 -19.24 20.56
C VAL A 245 8.40 -19.18 22.07
N VAL A 246 9.46 -18.90 22.83
CA VAL A 246 9.39 -18.69 24.27
C VAL A 246 9.41 -17.18 24.48
N GLN A 247 8.38 -16.65 25.15
CA GLN A 247 8.40 -15.25 25.57
C GLN A 247 9.53 -15.08 26.58
N SER A 248 10.54 -14.27 26.23
CA SER A 248 11.71 -14.01 27.06
C SER A 248 11.30 -13.54 28.46
N ARG A 249 11.94 -14.10 29.49
CA ARG A 249 11.79 -13.66 30.90
C ARG A 249 12.39 -12.27 31.14
N ASN A 250 13.24 -11.78 30.24
CA ASN A 250 13.80 -10.44 30.27
C ASN A 250 13.12 -9.56 29.23
N THR A 251 11.91 -9.11 29.55
CA THR A 251 11.15 -8.07 28.82
C THR A 251 11.79 -6.67 28.87
N LYS A 252 13.10 -6.56 29.15
CA LYS A 252 13.82 -5.29 29.20
C LYS A 252 14.46 -4.88 27.87
N TYR A 253 14.67 -5.79 26.91
CA TYR A 253 15.41 -5.48 25.67
C TYR A 253 14.89 -6.08 24.36
N ARG A 254 13.76 -6.80 24.41
CA ARG A 254 12.84 -6.77 23.26
C ARG A 254 11.94 -5.59 23.56
N HIS A 255 11.98 -4.52 22.76
CA HIS A 255 11.05 -3.40 22.94
C HIS A 255 9.66 -3.98 23.27
N PRO A 256 9.20 -3.84 24.53
CA PRO A 256 7.77 -3.79 24.77
C PRO A 256 7.28 -2.60 23.91
N PRO A 257 6.00 -2.48 23.54
CA PRO A 257 5.48 -1.13 23.35
C PRO A 257 5.86 -0.39 24.65
N ASP A 258 6.85 0.51 24.58
CA ASP A 258 7.45 1.06 25.78
C ASP A 258 6.29 1.57 26.65
N GLN A 259 6.27 1.21 27.92
CA GLN A 259 5.35 1.84 28.85
C GLN A 259 5.63 3.36 28.94
N SER A 260 6.78 3.82 28.43
CA SER A 260 7.09 5.23 28.17
C SER A 260 6.54 5.77 26.83
N LEU A 261 6.30 4.94 25.80
CA LEU A 261 5.64 5.32 24.54
C LEU A 261 4.12 5.46 24.74
N LEU A 262 3.51 4.60 25.56
CA LEU A 262 2.08 4.69 25.90
C LEU A 262 1.75 5.92 26.76
N ASN A 263 2.70 6.40 27.57
CA ASN A 263 2.53 7.61 28.38
C ASN A 263 3.08 8.89 27.73
N LYS A 264 3.69 8.82 26.53
CA LYS A 264 4.15 10.00 25.80
C LYS A 264 2.95 10.64 25.10
N VAL A 265 2.78 11.95 25.29
CA VAL A 265 1.83 12.74 24.51
C VAL A 265 2.49 13.12 23.19
N TYR A 266 1.96 12.63 22.08
CA TYR A 266 2.49 12.93 20.75
C TYR A 266 2.02 14.31 20.28
N ARG A 267 2.95 15.12 19.78
CA ARG A 267 2.64 16.42 19.16
C ARG A 267 2.31 16.19 17.69
N ILE A 268 1.04 16.37 17.33
CA ILE A 268 0.56 16.23 15.96
C ILE A 268 0.47 17.62 15.34
N THR A 269 1.28 17.87 14.31
CA THR A 269 1.16 19.09 13.49
C THR A 269 0.13 18.89 12.38
N THR A 270 -0.61 19.96 12.09
CA THR A 270 -1.63 19.99 11.05
C THR A 270 -1.84 21.42 10.54
N ILE A 271 -2.68 21.57 9.51
CA ILE A 271 -2.98 22.86 8.86
C ILE A 271 -4.48 23.11 8.85
N LEU A 272 -4.90 24.38 9.00
CA LEU A 272 -6.31 24.76 8.92
C LEU A 272 -6.80 24.70 7.47
N GLU A 273 -7.50 23.61 7.15
CA GLU A 273 -8.05 23.42 5.82
C GLU A 273 -9.36 22.64 5.84
N LYS A 274 -10.43 23.23 5.28
CA LYS A 274 -11.74 22.58 5.14
C LYS A 274 -11.68 21.46 4.07
N PRO A 275 -12.20 20.24 4.33
CA PRO A 275 -12.85 19.72 5.55
C PRO A 275 -11.91 18.90 6.47
N PHE A 276 -10.60 19.00 6.30
CA PHE A 276 -9.61 18.22 7.07
C PHE A 276 -9.52 18.68 8.52
N ILE A 277 -9.30 19.98 8.76
CA ILE A 277 -9.31 20.61 10.08
C ILE A 277 -10.03 21.96 9.99
N MET A 278 -10.95 22.17 10.91
CA MET A 278 -11.77 23.36 11.06
C MET A 278 -11.86 23.69 12.54
N LEU A 279 -11.94 24.98 12.85
CA LEU A 279 -12.23 25.45 14.21
C LEU A 279 -13.73 25.34 14.46
N LYS A 280 -14.10 24.86 15.64
CA LYS A 280 -15.49 24.96 16.13
C LYS A 280 -15.75 26.37 16.63
N ASP A 281 -16.99 26.83 16.49
CA ASP A 281 -17.41 28.18 16.89
C ASP A 281 -17.59 28.36 18.41
N ASP A 282 -17.44 27.30 19.21
CA ASP A 282 -17.62 27.35 20.67
C ASP A 282 -16.33 27.75 21.41
N PRO A 283 -16.28 28.93 22.06
CA PRO A 283 -15.10 29.44 22.75
C PRO A 283 -14.78 28.72 24.08
N LEU A 284 -15.68 27.87 24.58
CA LEU A 284 -15.48 27.13 25.85
C LEU A 284 -14.61 25.88 25.71
N LEU A 285 -14.35 25.44 24.47
CA LEU A 285 -13.58 24.23 24.20
C LEU A 285 -12.07 24.50 24.36
N VAL A 286 -11.36 23.59 25.04
CA VAL A 286 -9.92 23.70 25.32
C VAL A 286 -9.19 22.47 24.77
N GLY A 287 -7.96 22.65 24.28
CA GLY A 287 -7.14 21.55 23.77
C GLY A 287 -7.59 21.07 22.39
N ASN A 288 -7.69 19.74 22.22
CA ASN A 288 -8.00 19.08 20.95
C ASN A 288 -9.46 19.26 20.51
N ASP A 289 -10.38 19.46 21.45
CA ASP A 289 -11.82 19.52 21.17
C ASP A 289 -12.24 20.76 20.39
N ARG A 290 -11.37 21.78 20.31
CA ARG A 290 -11.53 22.99 19.49
C ARG A 290 -11.54 22.71 18.00
N PHE A 291 -10.97 21.58 17.59
CA PHE A 291 -10.86 21.21 16.19
C PHE A 291 -11.92 20.17 15.82
N GLU A 292 -12.39 20.25 14.58
CA GLU A 292 -13.19 19.23 13.93
C GLU A 292 -12.78 19.05 12.47
N GLY A 293 -13.04 17.88 11.90
CA GLY A 293 -12.73 17.59 10.50
C GLY A 293 -12.23 16.17 10.29
N TYR A 294 -11.97 15.82 9.04
CA TYR A 294 -11.52 14.50 8.65
C TYR A 294 -10.19 14.10 9.32
N ALA A 295 -9.21 15.02 9.35
CA ALA A 295 -7.89 14.74 9.93
C ALA A 295 -7.96 14.62 11.47
N LYS A 296 -8.91 15.31 12.12
CA LYS A 296 -9.20 15.15 13.55
C LYS A 296 -9.78 13.76 13.83
N ASP A 297 -10.82 13.36 13.10
CA ASP A 297 -11.42 12.02 13.25
C ASP A 297 -10.40 10.91 12.93
N LEU A 298 -9.51 11.13 11.95
CA LEU A 298 -8.40 10.23 11.65
C LEU A 298 -7.40 10.14 12.82
N ALA A 299 -7.03 11.28 13.42
CA ALA A 299 -6.13 11.31 14.57
C ALA A 299 -6.72 10.55 15.77
N ASP A 300 -8.02 10.73 16.05
CA ASP A 300 -8.73 9.98 17.10
C ASP A 300 -8.68 8.47 16.86
N LEU A 301 -8.97 8.02 15.63
CA LEU A 301 -8.96 6.59 15.27
C LEU A 301 -7.57 5.98 15.38
N VAL A 302 -6.55 6.70 14.92
CA VAL A 302 -5.15 6.27 15.02
C VAL A 302 -4.70 6.22 16.48
N ALA A 303 -5.02 7.24 17.27
CA ALA A 303 -4.70 7.31 18.69
C ALA A 303 -5.37 6.19 19.48
N LEU A 304 -6.65 5.90 19.22
CA LEU A 304 -7.39 4.81 19.82
C LEU A 304 -6.77 3.44 19.47
N LYS A 305 -6.33 3.25 18.23
CA LYS A 305 -5.73 1.99 17.78
C LYS A 305 -4.35 1.73 18.41
N LEU A 306 -3.56 2.79 18.57
CA LEU A 306 -2.22 2.72 19.15
C LEU A 306 -2.22 2.81 20.68
N GLY A 307 -3.32 3.26 21.29
CA GLY A 307 -3.42 3.49 22.73
C GLY A 307 -2.59 4.66 23.23
N VAL A 308 -2.41 5.70 22.40
CA VAL A 308 -1.55 6.86 22.68
C VAL A 308 -2.35 8.14 22.87
N ASN A 309 -1.83 9.06 23.69
CA ASN A 309 -2.37 10.41 23.82
C ASN A 309 -1.69 11.37 22.84
N TYR A 310 -2.42 12.38 22.38
CA TYR A 310 -1.89 13.36 21.43
C TYR A 310 -2.38 14.78 21.68
N THR A 311 -1.68 15.75 21.11
CA THR A 311 -2.05 17.18 21.08
C THR A 311 -1.98 17.69 19.65
N LEU A 312 -3.01 18.43 19.21
CA LEU A 312 -3.05 19.06 17.89
C LEU A 312 -2.49 20.47 17.94
N ASN A 313 -1.47 20.71 17.13
CA ASN A 313 -0.88 22.02 16.91
C ASN A 313 -1.05 22.43 15.44
N ILE A 314 -1.36 23.70 15.21
CA ILE A 314 -1.40 24.27 13.86
C ILE A 314 0.01 24.70 13.49
N VAL A 315 0.43 24.37 12.27
CA VAL A 315 1.72 24.77 11.70
C VAL A 315 1.89 26.28 11.73
N ALA A 316 3.07 26.76 12.14
CA ALA A 316 3.29 28.19 12.41
C ALA A 316 3.23 29.09 11.16
N ASP A 317 3.70 28.59 10.01
CA ASP A 317 3.85 29.34 8.75
C ASP A 317 2.72 29.08 7.74
N ASN A 318 1.71 28.28 8.11
CA ASN A 318 0.61 27.86 7.23
C ASN A 318 1.08 27.16 5.92
N GLY A 319 2.27 26.57 5.93
CA GLY A 319 2.89 25.86 4.81
C GLY A 319 2.81 24.34 4.95
N TYR A 320 2.75 23.62 3.83
CA TYR A 320 2.85 22.15 3.85
C TYR A 320 4.29 21.66 4.02
N GLY A 321 5.26 22.40 3.49
CA GLY A 321 6.67 22.06 3.48
C GLY A 321 7.26 21.94 2.08
N MET A 322 8.13 22.89 1.76
CA MET A 322 8.95 23.00 0.58
C MET A 322 10.43 23.07 0.96
N GLU A 323 11.26 22.60 0.02
CA GLU A 323 12.72 22.67 0.14
C GLU A 323 13.16 24.09 -0.19
N LEU A 324 13.78 24.77 0.77
CA LEU A 324 14.36 26.09 0.61
C LEU A 324 15.69 25.99 -0.17
N PRO A 325 16.17 27.08 -0.81
CA PRO A 325 17.45 27.08 -1.53
C PRO A 325 18.66 26.65 -0.68
N ASP A 326 18.57 26.87 0.64
CA ASP A 326 19.60 26.52 1.62
C ASP A 326 19.61 25.02 1.98
N GLY A 327 18.66 24.24 1.44
CA GLY A 327 18.49 22.81 1.73
C GLY A 327 17.68 22.50 2.99
N ASP A 328 17.24 23.53 3.73
CA ASP A 328 16.32 23.39 4.87
C ASP A 328 14.85 23.32 4.39
N TRP A 329 13.95 22.91 5.29
CA TRP A 329 12.54 22.72 5.00
C TRP A 329 11.65 23.63 5.84
N ASP A 330 10.68 24.26 5.18
CA ASP A 330 9.60 24.99 5.85
C ASP A 330 8.39 24.09 6.14
N GLY A 331 7.31 24.67 6.68
CA GLY A 331 6.04 24.01 6.90
C GLY A 331 6.05 22.83 7.85
N MET A 332 5.02 22.00 7.73
CA MET A 332 4.89 20.78 8.52
C MET A 332 6.05 19.79 8.31
N VAL A 333 6.67 19.77 7.11
CA VAL A 333 7.86 18.94 6.86
C VAL A 333 9.05 19.45 7.69
N GLY A 334 9.27 20.77 7.73
CA GLY A 334 10.28 21.40 8.55
C GLY A 334 10.09 21.14 10.05
N GLU A 335 8.86 21.25 10.54
CA GLU A 335 8.55 20.97 11.96
C GLU A 335 8.88 19.52 12.36
N LEU A 336 8.69 18.55 11.45
CA LEU A 336 9.10 17.17 11.67
C LEU A 336 10.62 17.02 11.64
N VAL A 337 11.30 17.60 10.66
CA VAL A 337 12.77 17.52 10.54
C VAL A 337 13.47 18.16 11.76
N ARG A 338 12.94 19.27 12.28
CA ARG A 338 13.44 19.96 13.50
C ARG A 338 12.98 19.33 14.82
N ASN A 339 12.20 18.24 14.79
CA ASN A 339 11.59 17.60 15.97
C ASN A 339 10.69 18.54 16.82
N GLU A 340 10.09 19.55 16.20
CA GLU A 340 9.07 20.42 16.80
C GLU A 340 7.73 19.68 16.90
N ALA A 341 7.44 18.81 15.93
CA ALA A 341 6.31 17.89 15.92
C ALA A 341 6.79 16.42 15.83
N ASP A 342 6.00 15.49 16.38
CA ASP A 342 6.32 14.06 16.32
C ASP A 342 5.64 13.35 15.12
N ILE A 343 4.44 13.82 14.73
CA ILE A 343 3.61 13.26 13.66
C ILE A 343 2.96 14.42 12.89
N ALA A 344 2.81 14.31 11.58
CA ALA A 344 1.97 15.20 10.79
C ALA A 344 0.75 14.45 10.25
N ILE A 345 -0.44 14.84 10.69
CA ILE A 345 -1.73 14.35 10.17
C ILE A 345 -2.43 15.52 9.49
N ALA A 346 -2.30 15.58 8.17
CA ALA A 346 -2.79 16.63 7.30
C ALA A 346 -3.02 16.08 5.89
N PRO A 347 -3.67 16.82 4.98
CA PRO A 347 -3.65 16.51 3.54
C PRO A 347 -2.24 16.75 2.96
N LEU A 348 -1.26 16.00 3.43
CA LEU A 348 0.13 16.11 3.02
C LEU A 348 0.43 15.11 1.90
N THR A 349 0.65 15.66 0.71
CA THR A 349 0.94 14.89 -0.50
C THR A 349 2.30 14.20 -0.41
N ILE A 350 2.31 12.88 -0.62
CA ILE A 350 3.53 12.07 -0.67
C ILE A 350 4.30 12.43 -1.95
N THR A 351 5.51 12.98 -1.80
CA THR A 351 6.40 13.30 -2.92
C THR A 351 7.79 12.73 -2.67
N SER A 352 8.53 12.47 -3.76
CA SER A 352 9.89 11.92 -3.66
C SER A 352 10.87 12.84 -2.92
N SER A 353 10.68 14.17 -2.97
CA SER A 353 11.52 15.11 -2.23
C SER A 353 11.25 15.04 -0.72
N ARG A 354 9.98 14.96 -0.31
CA ARG A 354 9.60 14.85 1.10
C ARG A 354 9.97 13.49 1.69
N GLU A 355 9.78 12.39 0.96
CA GLU A 355 10.09 11.03 1.43
C GLU A 355 11.60 10.80 1.69
N ARG A 356 12.48 11.67 1.17
CA ARG A 356 13.91 11.64 1.50
C ARG A 356 14.22 12.11 2.91
N VAL A 357 13.43 13.04 3.45
CA VAL A 357 13.69 13.70 4.75
C VAL A 357 12.78 13.19 5.86
N ILE A 358 11.57 12.75 5.51
CA ILE A 358 10.57 12.23 6.45
C ILE A 358 9.98 10.90 5.95
N TYR A 359 9.43 10.12 6.86
CA TYR A 359 8.77 8.85 6.56
C TYR A 359 7.28 9.05 6.34
N PHE A 360 6.71 8.44 5.31
CA PHE A 360 5.26 8.39 5.09
C PHE A 360 4.71 6.99 5.33
N THR A 361 3.51 6.90 5.91
CA THR A 361 2.71 5.69 5.88
C THR A 361 2.22 5.39 4.46
N LYS A 362 1.62 4.20 4.28
CA LYS A 362 0.75 3.96 3.13
C LYS A 362 -0.32 5.06 3.04
N PRO A 363 -0.69 5.48 1.82
CA PRO A 363 -1.62 6.58 1.64
C PRO A 363 -2.98 6.21 2.23
N PHE A 364 -3.50 7.07 3.11
CA PHE A 364 -4.81 6.87 3.73
C PHE A 364 -5.95 7.32 2.81
N MET A 365 -5.63 8.14 1.80
CA MET A 365 -6.57 8.62 0.79
C MET A 365 -5.84 8.86 -0.53
N THR A 366 -6.38 8.31 -1.62
CA THR A 366 -5.86 8.51 -2.97
C THR A 366 -6.59 9.66 -3.66
N PHE A 367 -5.86 10.44 -4.45
CA PHE A 367 -6.39 11.57 -5.21
C PHE A 367 -5.54 11.83 -6.45
N GLY A 368 -5.95 12.77 -7.28
CA GLY A 368 -5.06 13.31 -8.32
C GLY A 368 -5.36 14.77 -8.59
N ILE A 369 -4.54 15.41 -9.42
CA ILE A 369 -4.78 16.77 -9.87
C ILE A 369 -6.02 16.76 -10.78
N SER A 370 -6.96 17.64 -10.49
CA SER A 370 -8.22 17.81 -11.21
C SER A 370 -8.39 19.26 -11.65
N ILE A 371 -9.21 19.48 -12.67
CA ILE A 371 -9.54 20.82 -13.14
C ILE A 371 -10.86 21.23 -12.50
N MET A 372 -10.88 22.37 -11.82
CA MET A 372 -12.09 23.03 -11.34
C MET A 372 -12.43 24.20 -12.27
N ILE A 373 -13.66 24.21 -12.77
CA ILE A 373 -14.23 25.36 -13.47
C ILE A 373 -15.54 25.78 -12.81
N LYS A 374 -16.03 26.93 -13.22
CA LYS A 374 -17.39 27.35 -12.93
C LYS A 374 -18.38 26.47 -13.71
N LYS A 375 -19.38 25.93 -13.02
CA LYS A 375 -20.50 25.22 -13.61
C LYS A 375 -21.22 26.16 -14.59
N PRO A 376 -21.43 25.76 -15.85
CA PRO A 376 -22.11 26.59 -16.82
C PRO A 376 -23.54 26.86 -16.34
N VAL A 377 -23.96 28.11 -16.42
CA VAL A 377 -25.35 28.47 -16.14
C VAL A 377 -26.21 27.96 -17.30
N LYS A 378 -27.36 27.35 -17.00
CA LYS A 378 -28.38 26.99 -18.00
C LYS A 378 -28.64 28.23 -18.87
N GLN A 379 -28.16 28.23 -20.12
CA GLN A 379 -28.38 29.36 -21.01
C GLN A 379 -29.84 29.39 -21.40
N LYS A 380 -30.49 30.56 -21.28
CA LYS A 380 -31.84 30.73 -21.80
C LYS A 380 -31.80 30.50 -23.31
N PRO A 381 -32.73 29.70 -23.89
CA PRO A 381 -32.74 29.45 -25.32
C PRO A 381 -32.78 30.78 -26.09
N GLY A 382 -31.93 30.92 -27.10
CA GLY A 382 -31.90 32.09 -27.97
C GLY A 382 -33.19 32.23 -28.78
N VAL A 383 -33.42 33.39 -29.39
CA VAL A 383 -34.65 33.70 -30.17
C VAL A 383 -34.88 32.70 -31.32
N PHE A 384 -33.82 32.11 -31.88
CA PHE A 384 -33.89 31.12 -32.95
C PHE A 384 -33.81 29.66 -32.46
N SER A 385 -33.99 29.39 -31.16
CA SER A 385 -33.95 28.03 -30.61
C SER A 385 -35.05 27.10 -31.14
N PHE A 386 -36.05 27.61 -31.85
CA PHE A 386 -37.03 26.75 -32.53
C PHE A 386 -36.47 26.12 -33.82
N MET A 387 -35.39 26.67 -34.39
CA MET A 387 -34.78 26.17 -35.63
C MET A 387 -33.74 25.06 -35.37
N SER A 388 -33.18 25.00 -34.14
CA SER A 388 -32.15 24.03 -33.73
C SER A 388 -32.53 22.53 -33.72
N PRO A 389 -33.81 22.11 -33.69
CA PRO A 389 -34.16 20.68 -33.78
C PRO A 389 -33.81 20.00 -35.11
N LEU A 390 -33.51 20.77 -36.17
CA LEU A 390 -33.03 20.29 -37.46
C LEU A 390 -31.71 21.01 -37.81
N SER A 391 -30.78 20.31 -38.45
CA SER A 391 -29.50 20.90 -38.86
C SER A 391 -29.69 21.93 -39.97
N GLU A 392 -28.77 22.90 -40.06
CA GLU A 392 -28.78 23.93 -41.09
C GLU A 392 -28.76 23.34 -42.52
N GLU A 393 -28.06 22.21 -42.69
CA GLU A 393 -28.02 21.45 -43.94
C GLU A 393 -29.41 20.97 -44.38
N ILE A 394 -30.20 20.42 -43.45
CA ILE A 394 -31.56 19.95 -43.73
C ILE A 394 -32.47 21.12 -44.10
N TRP A 395 -32.33 22.26 -43.41
CA TRP A 395 -33.07 23.48 -43.75
C TRP A 395 -32.78 23.95 -45.18
N MET A 396 -31.51 23.95 -45.60
CA MET A 396 -31.14 24.26 -46.98
C MET A 396 -31.74 23.25 -47.96
N CYS A 397 -31.70 21.94 -47.65
CA CYS A 397 -32.31 20.90 -48.48
C CYS A 397 -33.84 21.08 -48.62
N ILE A 398 -34.54 21.49 -47.55
CA ILE A 398 -35.98 21.75 -47.59
C ILE A 398 -36.28 22.93 -48.54
N VAL A 399 -35.48 24.00 -48.48
CA VAL A 399 -35.64 25.16 -49.37
C VAL A 399 -35.39 24.77 -50.84
N PHE A 400 -34.34 24.01 -51.12
CA PHE A 400 -34.07 23.54 -52.48
C PHE A 400 -35.12 22.56 -52.99
N ALA A 401 -35.58 21.63 -52.15
CA ALA A 401 -36.64 20.70 -52.51
C ALA A 401 -37.97 21.43 -52.77
N TYR A 402 -38.29 22.44 -51.97
CA TYR A 402 -39.47 23.29 -52.15
C TYR A 402 -39.47 24.01 -53.51
N VAL A 403 -38.38 24.69 -53.86
CA VAL A 403 -38.24 25.36 -55.17
C VAL A 403 -38.22 24.36 -56.32
N GLY A 404 -37.53 23.22 -56.13
CA GLY A 404 -37.45 22.15 -57.12
C GLY A 404 -38.81 21.54 -57.44
N VAL A 405 -39.61 21.23 -56.42
CA VAL A 405 -40.96 20.67 -56.59
C VAL A 405 -41.90 21.68 -57.22
N ALA A 406 -41.85 22.96 -56.82
CA ALA A 406 -42.64 24.01 -57.46
C ALA A 406 -42.29 24.17 -58.94
N THR A 407 -41.01 24.08 -59.30
CA THR A 407 -40.54 24.15 -60.69
C THR A 407 -40.97 22.92 -61.49
N VAL A 408 -40.80 21.71 -60.95
CA VAL A 408 -41.23 20.45 -61.59
C VAL A 408 -42.74 20.45 -61.80
N LEU A 409 -43.51 20.90 -60.80
CA LEU A 409 -44.95 21.00 -60.90
C LEU A 409 -45.33 22.00 -62.00
N CYS A 410 -44.76 23.21 -62.01
CA CYS A 410 -45.00 24.20 -63.06
C CYS A 410 -44.68 23.66 -64.48
N LEU A 411 -43.59 22.90 -64.63
CA LEU A 411 -43.21 22.30 -65.92
C LEU A 411 -44.19 21.20 -66.33
N VAL A 412 -44.48 20.24 -65.46
CA VAL A 412 -45.42 19.14 -65.71
C VAL A 412 -46.80 19.69 -66.03
N SER A 413 -47.23 20.73 -65.33
CA SER A 413 -48.48 21.44 -65.54
C SER A 413 -48.56 22.15 -66.89
N ARG A 414 -47.45 22.73 -67.37
CA ARG A 414 -47.39 23.40 -68.68
C ARG A 414 -47.39 22.42 -69.84
N PHE A 415 -46.72 21.28 -69.69
CA PHE A 415 -46.54 20.28 -70.75
C PHE A 415 -47.66 19.24 -70.83
N SER A 416 -48.42 19.00 -69.75
CA SER A 416 -49.52 18.03 -69.75
C SER A 416 -50.80 18.67 -70.31
N PRO A 417 -51.34 18.19 -71.46
CA PRO A 417 -52.55 18.75 -72.04
C PRO A 417 -53.79 18.63 -71.13
N TYR A 418 -53.79 17.62 -70.25
CA TYR A 418 -54.89 17.31 -69.33
C TYR A 418 -55.03 18.27 -68.15
N GLU A 419 -54.10 19.23 -67.99
CA GLU A 419 -54.20 20.28 -66.97
C GLU A 419 -54.77 21.61 -67.48
N TRP A 420 -54.92 21.76 -68.79
CA TRP A 420 -55.53 22.94 -69.39
C TRP A 420 -57.05 22.88 -69.26
N LYS A 421 -57.65 23.95 -68.75
CA LYS A 421 -59.09 24.10 -68.63
C LYS A 421 -59.59 24.96 -69.79
N GLU A 422 -60.67 24.53 -70.43
CA GLU A 422 -61.43 25.40 -71.30
C GLU A 422 -62.39 26.22 -70.43
N GLU A 423 -62.17 27.53 -70.38
CA GLU A 423 -63.08 28.46 -69.73
C GLU A 423 -63.79 29.26 -70.81
N SER A 424 -65.11 29.16 -70.84
CA SER A 424 -65.96 29.82 -71.83
C SER A 424 -66.63 31.01 -71.16
N ASP A 425 -66.14 32.22 -71.47
CA ASP A 425 -66.78 33.47 -71.06
C ASP A 425 -67.56 34.03 -72.25
N GLY A 426 -68.72 33.42 -72.52
CA GLY A 426 -69.77 33.91 -73.42
C GLY A 426 -69.47 33.98 -74.93
N GLU A 427 -68.27 34.41 -75.34
CA GLU A 427 -67.90 34.63 -76.75
C GLU A 427 -66.46 34.19 -77.11
N LYS A 428 -65.61 33.78 -76.15
CA LYS A 428 -64.26 33.24 -76.43
C LYS A 428 -63.95 32.03 -75.55
N THR A 429 -63.45 30.96 -76.16
CA THR A 429 -62.89 29.81 -75.45
C THR A 429 -61.40 30.04 -75.27
N GLU A 430 -60.97 30.40 -74.06
CA GLU A 430 -59.55 30.52 -73.73
C GLU A 430 -59.11 29.29 -72.90
N LEU A 431 -57.96 28.72 -73.29
CA LEU A 431 -57.34 27.62 -72.57
C LEU A 431 -56.54 28.21 -71.40
N THR A 432 -57.08 28.10 -70.19
CA THR A 432 -56.45 28.62 -68.96
C THR A 432 -55.73 27.49 -68.21
N ASN A 433 -54.58 27.80 -67.63
CA ASN A 433 -53.83 26.89 -66.76
C ASN A 433 -53.61 27.57 -65.42
N ASP A 434 -54.17 26.96 -64.37
CA ASP A 434 -54.16 27.51 -63.02
C ASP A 434 -52.78 27.38 -62.35
N PHE A 435 -51.87 26.52 -62.86
CA PHE A 435 -50.54 26.30 -62.30
C PHE A 435 -49.47 27.18 -62.96
N SER A 436 -49.46 28.47 -62.58
CA SER A 436 -48.31 29.36 -62.77
C SER A 436 -47.17 29.04 -61.78
N MET A 437 -45.95 29.54 -62.01
CA MET A 437 -44.82 29.37 -61.07
C MET A 437 -45.18 29.88 -59.66
N TYR A 438 -45.92 30.99 -59.57
CA TYR A 438 -46.42 31.53 -58.30
C TYR A 438 -47.42 30.59 -57.62
N ASN A 439 -48.40 30.08 -58.36
CA ASN A 439 -49.41 29.15 -57.83
C ASN A 439 -48.79 27.78 -57.48
N SER A 440 -47.74 27.36 -58.19
CA SER A 440 -46.98 26.13 -57.89
C SER A 440 -46.13 26.27 -56.62
N LEU A 441 -45.50 27.44 -56.40
CA LEU A 441 -44.84 27.76 -55.14
C LEU A 441 -45.85 27.81 -53.99
N TRP A 442 -47.00 28.47 -54.19
CA TRP A 442 -48.06 28.52 -53.20
C TRP A 442 -48.60 27.14 -52.83
N PHE A 443 -48.81 26.27 -53.83
CA PHE A 443 -49.20 24.88 -53.63
C PHE A 443 -48.17 24.10 -52.80
N ALA A 444 -46.89 24.21 -53.17
CA ALA A 444 -45.81 23.53 -52.46
C ALA A 444 -45.63 24.04 -51.01
N LEU A 445 -45.88 25.33 -50.75
CA LEU A 445 -45.75 25.94 -49.43
C LEU A 445 -46.88 25.51 -48.50
N SER A 446 -48.10 25.49 -49.03
CA SER A 446 -49.30 25.12 -48.27
C SER A 446 -49.24 23.66 -47.81
N ALA A 447 -48.72 22.78 -48.66
CA ALA A 447 -48.43 21.39 -48.31
C ALA A 447 -47.44 21.26 -47.13
N LEU A 448 -46.40 22.12 -47.09
CA LEU A 448 -45.43 22.15 -45.99
C LEU A 448 -46.04 22.69 -44.69
N MET A 449 -46.94 23.68 -44.78
CA MET A 449 -47.67 24.25 -43.65
C MET A 449 -48.86 23.39 -43.19
N GLN A 450 -49.08 22.21 -43.80
CA GLN A 450 -50.23 21.33 -43.55
C GLN A 450 -51.59 22.03 -43.75
N GLN A 451 -51.62 23.03 -44.63
CA GLN A 451 -52.84 23.75 -45.00
C GLN A 451 -53.35 23.26 -46.36
N GLY A 452 -54.67 23.12 -46.49
CA GLY A 452 -55.32 22.76 -47.75
C GLY A 452 -55.18 23.89 -48.78
N VAL A 453 -55.14 23.53 -50.06
CA VAL A 453 -55.10 24.47 -51.19
C VAL A 453 -56.35 24.28 -52.03
N ASP A 454 -56.92 25.38 -52.52
CA ASP A 454 -58.06 25.36 -53.43
C ASP A 454 -57.71 24.86 -54.84
N LEU A 455 -56.41 24.81 -55.16
CA LEU A 455 -55.84 24.47 -56.46
C LEU A 455 -55.16 23.09 -56.37
N CYS A 456 -55.72 22.09 -57.05
CA CYS A 456 -55.21 20.72 -57.04
C CYS A 456 -54.83 20.24 -58.46
N PRO A 457 -53.69 19.55 -58.65
CA PRO A 457 -53.29 19.06 -59.96
C PRO A 457 -54.29 18.03 -60.49
N ARG A 458 -54.72 18.23 -61.75
CA ARG A 458 -55.68 17.34 -62.42
C ARG A 458 -54.99 16.18 -63.13
N SER A 459 -53.80 16.43 -63.69
CA SER A 459 -53.04 15.42 -64.43
C SER A 459 -52.53 14.31 -63.52
N ILE A 460 -52.44 13.08 -64.03
CA ILE A 460 -51.90 11.96 -63.25
C ILE A 460 -50.44 12.18 -62.86
N SER A 461 -49.66 12.83 -63.75
CA SER A 461 -48.28 13.24 -63.52
C SER A 461 -48.15 14.27 -62.40
N GLY A 462 -48.99 15.32 -62.39
CA GLY A 462 -49.01 16.33 -61.34
C GLY A 462 -49.46 15.77 -59.99
N ARG A 463 -50.42 14.83 -59.99
CA ARG A 463 -50.87 14.12 -58.78
C ARG A 463 -49.79 13.25 -58.16
N ILE A 464 -48.97 12.57 -58.97
CA ILE A 464 -47.84 11.77 -58.46
C ILE A 464 -46.81 12.69 -57.79
N VAL A 465 -46.43 13.79 -58.44
CA VAL A 465 -45.49 14.78 -57.87
C VAL A 465 -46.04 15.37 -56.56
N GLY A 466 -47.32 15.78 -56.55
CA GLY A 466 -47.98 16.28 -55.34
C GLY A 466 -48.07 15.24 -54.21
N SER A 467 -48.37 13.98 -54.53
CA SER A 467 -48.48 12.90 -53.54
C SER A 467 -47.13 12.56 -52.90
N VAL A 468 -46.06 12.54 -53.68
CA VAL A 468 -44.69 12.34 -53.17
C VAL A 468 -44.26 13.53 -52.30
N TRP A 469 -44.58 14.75 -52.71
CA TRP A 469 -44.31 15.95 -51.90
C TRP A 469 -45.08 15.97 -50.59
N TRP A 470 -46.35 15.56 -50.60
CA TRP A 470 -47.16 15.42 -49.38
C TRP A 470 -46.58 14.37 -48.43
N TRP A 471 -46.18 13.22 -48.94
CA TRP A 471 -45.53 12.19 -48.12
C TRP A 471 -44.22 12.70 -47.50
N PHE A 472 -43.42 13.43 -48.28
CA PHE A 472 -42.20 14.08 -47.80
C PHE A 472 -42.49 15.11 -46.69
N CYS A 473 -43.45 16.02 -46.90
CA CYS A 473 -43.83 17.03 -45.91
C CYS A 473 -44.34 16.40 -44.60
N LEU A 474 -45.14 15.33 -44.70
CA LEU A 474 -45.64 14.59 -43.52
C LEU A 474 -44.48 14.05 -42.68
N ILE A 475 -43.50 13.40 -43.32
CA ILE A 475 -42.32 12.86 -42.62
C ILE A 475 -41.52 13.97 -41.96
N ILE A 476 -41.24 15.06 -42.69
CA ILE A 476 -40.43 16.18 -42.18
C ILE A 476 -41.10 16.85 -40.98
N VAL A 477 -42.39 17.19 -41.07
CA VAL A 477 -43.07 17.86 -39.96
C VAL A 477 -43.20 16.93 -38.75
N SER A 478 -43.52 15.66 -38.97
CA SER A 478 -43.58 14.66 -37.89
C SER A 478 -42.22 14.54 -37.17
N SER A 479 -41.12 14.41 -37.93
CA SER A 479 -39.76 14.35 -37.39
C SER A 479 -39.37 15.63 -36.63
N TYR A 480 -39.71 16.80 -37.18
CA TYR A 480 -39.48 18.09 -36.51
C TYR A 480 -40.23 18.16 -35.18
N THR A 481 -41.51 17.78 -35.14
CA THR A 481 -42.30 17.79 -33.90
C THR A 481 -41.76 16.83 -32.85
N ALA A 482 -41.28 15.64 -33.26
CA ALA A 482 -40.65 14.68 -32.36
C ALA A 482 -39.32 15.21 -31.78
N ASN A 483 -38.45 15.77 -32.63
CA ASN A 483 -37.16 16.31 -32.19
C ASN A 483 -37.32 17.57 -31.35
N LEU A 484 -38.29 18.43 -31.66
CA LEU A 484 -38.60 19.62 -30.85
C LEU A 484 -39.07 19.21 -29.45
N ALA A 485 -39.95 18.20 -29.34
CA ALA A 485 -40.39 17.67 -28.06
C ALA A 485 -39.22 17.08 -27.24
N ALA A 486 -38.29 16.39 -27.90
CA ALA A 486 -37.07 15.90 -27.25
C ALA A 486 -36.12 17.03 -26.85
N PHE A 487 -36.02 18.09 -27.66
CA PHE A 487 -35.15 19.24 -27.38
C PHE A 487 -35.66 20.05 -26.17
N LEU A 488 -36.98 20.24 -26.07
CA LEU A 488 -37.61 20.96 -24.95
C LEU A 488 -37.55 20.19 -23.63
N THR A 489 -37.34 18.88 -23.66
CA THR A 489 -37.24 18.06 -22.43
C THR A 489 -35.80 17.93 -21.93
N VAL A 490 -34.79 18.22 -22.76
CA VAL A 490 -33.37 18.02 -22.42
C VAL A 490 -32.62 19.35 -22.43
N ASP A 491 -32.58 19.99 -21.26
CA ASP A 491 -31.64 21.08 -20.99
C ASP A 491 -30.22 20.51 -20.85
N ARG A 492 -29.44 20.48 -21.94
CA ARG A 492 -28.03 20.08 -21.89
C ARG A 492 -27.19 21.23 -21.36
N MET A 493 -26.54 21.00 -20.22
CA MET A 493 -25.39 21.83 -19.80
C MET A 493 -24.23 21.51 -20.74
N VAL A 494 -23.92 22.41 -21.67
CA VAL A 494 -22.75 22.30 -22.55
C VAL A 494 -21.60 23.06 -21.90
N THR A 495 -20.48 22.37 -21.71
CA THR A 495 -19.20 22.98 -21.31
C THR A 495 -18.29 23.08 -22.52
N ASP A 496 -17.67 24.23 -22.74
CA ASP A 496 -16.73 24.42 -23.87
C ASP A 496 -15.43 23.61 -23.71
N ILE A 497 -15.12 23.17 -22.49
CA ILE A 497 -13.89 22.44 -22.14
C ILE A 497 -14.27 21.16 -21.39
N GLU A 498 -13.98 20.01 -22.00
CA GLU A 498 -14.22 18.67 -21.40
C GLU A 498 -12.91 17.94 -21.07
N THR A 499 -11.81 18.31 -21.74
CA THR A 499 -10.52 17.62 -21.61
C THR A 499 -9.36 18.59 -21.37
N VAL A 500 -8.31 18.07 -20.74
CA VAL A 500 -7.08 18.82 -20.47
C VAL A 500 -6.38 19.25 -21.76
N ASP A 501 -6.45 18.42 -22.81
CA ASP A 501 -5.85 18.74 -24.10
C ASP A 501 -6.52 19.96 -24.75
N GLN A 502 -7.86 20.03 -24.70
CA GLN A 502 -8.60 21.23 -25.12
C GLN A 502 -8.17 22.46 -24.32
N LEU A 503 -8.09 22.36 -22.99
CA LEU A 503 -7.65 23.45 -22.12
C LEU A 503 -6.24 23.96 -22.47
N SER A 504 -5.32 23.06 -22.82
CA SER A 504 -3.92 23.39 -23.14
C SER A 504 -3.72 24.05 -24.51
N ARG A 505 -4.63 23.82 -25.46
CA ARG A 505 -4.55 24.34 -26.84
C ARG A 505 -5.11 25.75 -26.95
N GLN A 506 -6.13 26.06 -26.17
CA GLN A 506 -6.79 27.36 -26.13
C GLN A 506 -6.10 28.32 -25.15
N THR A 507 -6.38 29.63 -25.28
CA THR A 507 -5.79 30.69 -24.44
C THR A 507 -6.83 31.65 -23.84
N GLU A 508 -8.12 31.41 -24.09
CA GLU A 508 -9.23 32.23 -23.60
C GLU A 508 -9.53 31.98 -22.12
N VAL A 509 -9.52 30.71 -21.70
CA VAL A 509 -9.63 30.28 -20.31
C VAL A 509 -8.23 30.16 -19.74
N GLU A 510 -7.87 31.09 -18.85
CA GLU A 510 -6.62 31.02 -18.10
C GLU A 510 -6.68 29.87 -17.09
N TYR A 511 -5.53 29.30 -16.75
CA TYR A 511 -5.46 28.27 -15.72
C TYR A 511 -4.23 28.43 -14.85
N GLY A 512 -4.37 28.05 -13.57
CA GLY A 512 -3.31 28.20 -12.59
C GLY A 512 -3.46 27.26 -11.39
N THR A 513 -2.51 27.35 -10.46
CA THR A 513 -2.42 26.48 -9.28
C THR A 513 -2.10 27.30 -8.03
N ARG A 514 -2.16 26.70 -6.84
CA ARG A 514 -1.72 27.35 -5.61
C ARG A 514 -0.18 27.50 -5.59
N GLU A 515 0.29 28.68 -5.21
CA GLU A 515 1.69 28.99 -4.95
C GLU A 515 2.22 28.11 -3.81
N GLY A 516 3.43 27.56 -3.99
CA GLY A 516 4.05 26.66 -3.00
C GLY A 516 3.38 25.28 -2.82
N GLY A 517 2.46 24.88 -3.70
CA GLY A 517 1.83 23.57 -3.68
C GLY A 517 2.61 22.47 -4.41
N SER A 518 2.37 21.20 -4.06
CA SER A 518 2.93 20.05 -4.79
C SER A 518 2.47 20.00 -6.25
N THR A 519 1.29 20.54 -6.56
CA THR A 519 0.77 20.67 -7.93
C THR A 519 1.65 21.58 -8.78
N LYS A 520 2.10 22.73 -8.25
CA LYS A 520 3.02 23.64 -8.95
C LYS A 520 4.34 22.92 -9.28
N GLN A 521 4.93 22.27 -8.27
CA GLN A 521 6.18 21.53 -8.42
C GLN A 521 6.07 20.35 -9.41
N PHE A 522 4.88 19.73 -9.51
CA PHE A 522 4.60 18.69 -10.50
C PHE A 522 4.71 19.25 -11.93
N PHE A 523 4.05 20.37 -12.22
CA PHE A 523 4.11 20.99 -13.55
C PHE A 523 5.50 21.54 -13.87
N GLU A 524 6.23 22.05 -12.89
CA GLU A 524 7.60 22.51 -13.05
C GLU A 524 8.58 21.39 -13.45
N LYS A 525 8.43 20.19 -12.84
CA LYS A 525 9.36 19.07 -13.02
C LYS A 525 8.93 18.04 -14.07
N THR A 526 7.72 18.17 -14.61
CA THR A 526 7.16 17.17 -15.54
C THR A 526 7.92 17.14 -16.86
N LYS A 527 8.02 15.94 -17.46
CA LYS A 527 8.61 15.73 -18.80
C LYS A 527 7.56 15.43 -19.87
N ILE A 528 6.29 15.35 -19.48
CA ILE A 528 5.19 15.07 -20.41
C ILE A 528 4.90 16.35 -21.19
N SER A 529 4.92 16.28 -22.52
CA SER A 529 4.84 17.45 -23.42
C SER A 529 3.64 18.35 -23.16
N ILE A 530 2.46 17.77 -22.92
CA ILE A 530 1.23 18.53 -22.67
C ILE A 530 1.30 19.34 -21.37
N TYR A 531 1.83 18.75 -20.31
CA TYR A 531 1.97 19.41 -19.01
C TYR A 531 3.14 20.38 -18.99
N ALA A 532 4.22 20.11 -19.72
CA ALA A 532 5.33 21.04 -19.92
C ALA A 532 4.85 22.31 -20.63
N ARG A 533 4.01 22.18 -21.67
CA ARG A 533 3.37 23.33 -22.33
C ARG A 533 2.46 24.12 -21.39
N MET A 534 1.68 23.43 -20.54
CA MET A 534 0.87 24.10 -19.51
C MET A 534 1.74 24.84 -18.49
N TRP A 535 2.89 24.28 -18.12
CA TRP A 535 3.86 24.96 -17.25
C TRP A 535 4.45 26.20 -17.91
N GLU A 536 4.84 26.14 -19.18
CA GLU A 536 5.33 27.32 -19.92
C GLU A 536 4.27 28.43 -19.95
N PHE A 537 3.00 28.07 -20.17
CA PHE A 537 1.88 29.02 -20.10
C PHE A 537 1.76 29.65 -18.71
N MET A 538 1.73 28.85 -17.64
CA MET A 538 1.61 29.35 -16.27
C MET A 538 2.83 30.18 -15.84
N ASN A 539 4.04 29.75 -16.20
CA ASN A 539 5.29 30.44 -15.89
C ASN A 539 5.40 31.78 -16.63
N SER A 540 4.85 31.88 -17.85
CA SER A 540 4.78 33.16 -18.59
C SER A 540 3.80 34.17 -17.98
N ARG A 541 2.87 33.72 -17.13
CA ARG A 541 1.79 34.53 -16.54
C ARG A 541 1.75 34.34 -15.02
N PRO A 542 2.61 35.03 -14.26
CA PRO A 542 2.67 34.85 -12.80
C PRO A 542 1.34 35.12 -12.07
N HIS A 543 0.47 35.97 -12.64
CA HIS A 543 -0.83 36.29 -12.03
C HIS A 543 -1.82 35.13 -12.03
N VAL A 544 -1.55 33.99 -12.68
CA VAL A 544 -2.45 32.82 -12.65
C VAL A 544 -2.32 32.01 -11.36
N PHE A 545 -1.20 32.15 -10.64
CA PHE A 545 -0.99 31.51 -9.35
C PHE A 545 -1.78 32.23 -8.24
N THR A 546 -2.12 31.50 -7.19
CA THR A 546 -2.93 31.99 -6.05
C THR A 546 -2.27 31.59 -4.74
N ASP A 547 -2.36 32.40 -3.70
CA ASP A 547 -1.65 32.12 -2.44
C ASP A 547 -2.37 31.03 -1.63
N THR A 548 -3.70 31.03 -1.69
CA THR A 548 -4.56 30.07 -0.98
C THR A 548 -5.58 29.43 -1.89
N TYR A 549 -6.02 28.21 -1.53
CA TYR A 549 -7.11 27.55 -2.27
C TYR A 549 -8.42 28.35 -2.22
N ALA A 550 -8.70 29.09 -1.13
CA ALA A 550 -9.91 29.89 -1.02
C ALA A 550 -9.97 31.01 -2.08
N GLU A 551 -8.84 31.73 -2.25
CA GLU A 551 -8.68 32.75 -3.28
C GLU A 551 -8.86 32.17 -4.69
N GLY A 552 -8.23 31.02 -4.97
CA GLY A 552 -8.37 30.37 -6.26
C GLY A 552 -9.80 29.92 -6.58
N ILE A 553 -10.53 29.40 -5.58
CA ILE A 553 -11.93 29.00 -5.73
C ILE A 553 -12.79 30.24 -6.00
N GLU A 554 -12.62 31.32 -5.25
CA GLU A 554 -13.36 32.56 -5.44
C GLU A 554 -13.09 33.16 -6.83
N ARG A 555 -11.84 33.10 -7.30
CA ARG A 555 -11.47 33.52 -8.65
C ARG A 555 -12.17 32.71 -9.74
N VAL A 556 -12.25 31.39 -9.61
CA VAL A 556 -13.03 30.55 -10.55
C VAL A 556 -14.49 31.00 -10.60
N ARG A 557 -15.09 31.29 -9.43
CA ARG A 557 -16.48 31.77 -9.32
C ARG A 557 -16.67 33.15 -9.95
N ALA A 558 -15.73 34.07 -9.75
CA ALA A 558 -15.79 35.44 -10.25
C ALA A 558 -15.54 35.54 -11.76
N SER A 559 -14.65 34.71 -12.32
CA SER A 559 -14.19 34.81 -13.71
C SER A 559 -15.17 34.34 -14.79
N LYS A 560 -16.42 33.99 -14.43
CA LYS A 560 -17.49 33.60 -15.38
C LYS A 560 -17.04 32.56 -16.43
N GLY A 561 -16.25 31.56 -16.03
CA GLY A 561 -15.76 30.51 -16.92
C GLY A 561 -14.43 30.81 -17.64
N LYS A 562 -13.82 31.98 -17.43
CA LYS A 562 -12.53 32.36 -18.04
C LYS A 562 -11.29 32.00 -17.22
N TYR A 563 -11.46 31.35 -16.07
CA TYR A 563 -10.37 30.87 -15.24
C TYR A 563 -10.67 29.46 -14.72
N ALA A 564 -9.69 28.57 -14.81
CA ALA A 564 -9.73 27.22 -14.29
C ALA A 564 -8.64 27.02 -13.23
N LEU A 565 -8.99 26.38 -12.12
CA LEU A 565 -8.05 26.09 -11.04
C LEU A 565 -7.64 24.61 -11.09
N LEU A 566 -6.33 24.35 -11.14
CA LEU A 566 -5.79 23.00 -11.00
C LEU A 566 -5.62 22.70 -9.51
N VAL A 567 -6.44 21.79 -9.01
CA VAL A 567 -6.56 21.49 -7.59
C VAL A 567 -6.74 19.99 -7.37
N GLU A 568 -6.36 19.51 -6.18
CA GLU A 568 -6.49 18.10 -5.81
C GLU A 568 -7.97 17.68 -5.84
N SER A 569 -8.24 16.50 -6.40
CA SER A 569 -9.61 16.03 -6.68
C SER A 569 -10.48 15.97 -5.43
N VAL A 570 -9.88 15.64 -4.29
CA VAL A 570 -10.54 15.57 -3.00
C VAL A 570 -11.05 16.95 -2.57
N LYS A 571 -10.28 18.02 -2.82
CA LYS A 571 -10.72 19.39 -2.55
C LYS A 571 -11.78 19.83 -3.55
N ASN A 572 -11.63 19.47 -4.83
CA ASN A 572 -12.60 19.79 -5.88
C ASN A 572 -13.97 19.17 -5.58
N GLU A 573 -14.00 17.87 -5.27
CA GLU A 573 -15.20 17.14 -4.86
C GLU A 573 -15.87 17.79 -3.65
N TYR A 574 -15.10 18.18 -2.64
CA TYR A 574 -15.65 18.88 -1.47
C TYR A 574 -16.33 20.21 -1.83
N VAL A 575 -15.67 21.05 -2.64
CA VAL A 575 -16.17 22.38 -2.98
C VAL A 575 -17.41 22.30 -3.86
N ASN A 576 -17.50 21.29 -4.73
CA ASN A 576 -18.68 21.06 -5.58
C ASN A 576 -19.93 20.72 -4.77
N GLU A 577 -19.77 20.11 -3.59
CA GLU A 577 -20.85 19.78 -2.66
C GLU A 577 -21.20 20.92 -1.67
N LYS A 578 -20.60 22.11 -1.85
CA LYS A 578 -20.81 23.29 -1.00
C LYS A 578 -21.51 24.43 -1.71
N TYR A 579 -22.35 25.15 -0.96
CA TYR A 579 -23.07 26.31 -1.49
C TYR A 579 -22.08 27.37 -2.02
N PRO A 580 -22.31 27.98 -3.19
CA PRO A 580 -23.52 27.96 -4.02
C PRO A 580 -23.57 26.91 -5.15
N CYS A 581 -22.82 25.80 -5.06
CA CYS A 581 -22.87 24.67 -6.01
C CYS A 581 -22.54 25.08 -7.46
N ASP A 582 -21.71 26.11 -7.61
CA ASP A 582 -21.41 26.78 -8.87
C ASP A 582 -20.07 26.36 -9.49
N THR A 583 -19.43 25.35 -8.92
CA THR A 583 -18.20 24.74 -9.44
C THR A 583 -18.47 23.33 -9.95
N MET A 584 -17.64 22.87 -10.87
CA MET A 584 -17.64 21.48 -11.32
C MET A 584 -16.23 20.99 -11.63
N LYS A 585 -16.04 19.69 -11.46
CA LYS A 585 -14.84 18.97 -11.90
C LYS A 585 -14.96 18.60 -13.38
N ILE A 586 -13.93 18.90 -14.17
CA ILE A 586 -13.79 18.41 -15.55
C ILE A 586 -12.76 17.29 -15.60
N ASP A 587 -12.99 16.33 -16.49
CA ASP A 587 -12.07 15.25 -16.86
C ASP A 587 -11.76 14.28 -15.70
N GLN A 588 -11.03 13.23 -16.03
CA GLN A 588 -10.39 12.35 -15.06
C GLN A 588 -9.20 13.05 -14.40
N ASN A 589 -8.73 12.46 -13.30
CA ASN A 589 -7.54 12.98 -12.63
C ASN A 589 -6.31 12.85 -13.53
N LEU A 590 -5.50 13.91 -13.59
CA LEU A 590 -4.27 13.99 -14.40
C LEU A 590 -3.17 13.01 -13.96
N ASN A 591 -3.17 12.68 -12.67
CA ASN A 591 -2.20 11.79 -12.06
C ASN A 591 -2.86 11.00 -10.91
N SER A 592 -2.10 10.09 -10.31
CA SER A 592 -2.50 9.32 -9.13
C SER A 592 -1.48 9.54 -8.03
N ASN A 593 -1.89 10.26 -7.00
CA ASN A 593 -1.14 10.58 -5.79
C ASN A 593 -1.94 10.13 -4.55
N GLY A 594 -1.36 10.31 -3.37
CA GLY A 594 -2.06 10.04 -2.12
C GLY A 594 -1.57 10.90 -0.97
N TYR A 595 -2.47 11.13 -0.01
CA TYR A 595 -2.12 11.71 1.28
C TYR A 595 -1.63 10.60 2.21
N GLY A 596 -0.50 10.84 2.85
CA GLY A 596 0.08 9.94 3.86
C GLY A 596 0.20 10.64 5.20
N ILE A 597 0.17 9.86 6.28
CA ILE A 597 0.59 10.37 7.58
C ILE A 597 2.11 10.38 7.58
N ALA A 598 2.72 11.47 8.05
CA ALA A 598 4.17 11.60 8.09
C ALA A 598 4.74 11.57 9.50
N THR A 599 5.93 11.00 9.64
CA THR A 599 6.72 10.98 10.88
C THR A 599 8.19 11.23 10.57
N THR A 600 9.02 11.44 11.59
CA THR A 600 10.47 11.40 11.42
C THR A 600 10.94 9.99 11.04
N ASN A 601 12.02 9.90 10.26
CA ASN A 601 12.57 8.60 9.80
C ASN A 601 13.00 7.69 10.96
N GLU A 602 13.39 8.29 12.09
CA GLU A 602 13.86 7.61 13.30
C GLU A 602 12.72 7.30 14.29
N SER A 603 11.48 7.67 13.97
CA SER A 603 10.35 7.47 14.89
C SER A 603 10.09 5.99 15.19
N PRO A 604 9.98 5.58 16.48
CA PRO A 604 9.75 4.20 16.88
C PRO A 604 8.32 3.71 16.55
N ILE A 605 7.37 4.62 16.31
CA ILE A 605 5.97 4.28 16.01
C ILE A 605 5.69 4.12 14.52
N LYS A 606 6.66 4.37 13.62
CA LYS A 606 6.42 4.41 12.17
C LYS A 606 5.77 3.15 11.62
N ASP A 607 6.24 1.97 12.06
CA ASP A 607 5.72 0.68 11.58
C ASP A 607 4.33 0.40 12.17
N GLN A 608 4.12 0.73 13.45
CA GLN A 608 2.83 0.58 14.12
C GLN A 608 1.77 1.50 13.51
N LEU A 609 2.15 2.74 13.21
CA LEU A 609 1.31 3.74 12.56
C LEU A 609 0.92 3.30 11.15
N ASN A 610 1.88 2.77 10.37
CA ASN A 610 1.60 2.24 9.05
C ASN A 610 0.64 1.05 9.09
N LEU A 611 0.80 0.13 10.05
CA LEU A 611 -0.13 -0.99 10.27
C LEU A 611 -1.51 -0.52 10.74
N ALA A 612 -1.58 0.51 11.59
CA ALA A 612 -2.84 1.10 12.03
C ALA A 612 -3.63 1.71 10.85
N VAL A 613 -2.96 2.44 9.97
CA VAL A 613 -3.58 3.00 8.76
C VAL A 613 -4.11 1.89 7.84
N LEU A 614 -3.32 0.84 7.60
CA LEU A 614 -3.76 -0.31 6.80
C LEU A 614 -4.99 -1.00 7.41
N HIS A 615 -4.99 -1.19 8.73
CA HIS A 615 -6.14 -1.76 9.43
C HIS A 615 -7.41 -0.90 9.27
N LEU A 616 -7.30 0.43 9.37
CA LEU A 616 -8.43 1.36 9.18
C LEU A 616 -8.95 1.35 7.73
N ILE A 617 -8.08 1.11 6.75
CA ILE A 617 -8.47 0.91 5.35
C ILE A 617 -9.24 -0.40 5.19
N GLU A 618 -8.70 -1.52 5.70
CA GLU A 618 -9.30 -2.86 5.57
C GLU A 618 -10.68 -2.96 6.26
N HIS A 619 -10.87 -2.27 7.38
CA HIS A 619 -12.13 -2.24 8.11
C HIS A 619 -13.15 -1.25 7.52
N GLY A 620 -12.75 -0.42 6.55
CA GLY A 620 -13.61 0.60 5.94
C GLY A 620 -13.87 1.82 6.82
N ASP A 621 -13.16 1.99 7.94
CA ASP A 621 -13.33 3.14 8.84
C ASP A 621 -13.01 4.46 8.12
N LEU A 622 -11.96 4.49 7.30
CA LEU A 622 -11.60 5.69 6.52
C LEU A 622 -12.66 6.05 5.48
N ALA A 623 -13.29 5.05 4.86
CA ALA A 623 -14.38 5.27 3.91
C ALA A 623 -15.60 5.87 4.62
N ARG A 624 -15.93 5.38 5.81
CA ARG A 624 -17.00 5.94 6.66
C ARG A 624 -16.73 7.39 7.03
N VAL A 625 -15.51 7.71 7.48
CA VAL A 625 -15.14 9.09 7.84
C VAL A 625 -15.12 9.99 6.61
N ARG A 626 -14.69 9.51 5.43
CA ARG A 626 -14.77 10.26 4.18
C ARG A 626 -16.22 10.61 3.83
N ASN A 627 -17.14 9.64 3.91
CA ASN A 627 -18.55 9.89 3.59
C ASN A 627 -19.16 10.94 4.51
N LYS A 628 -18.87 10.88 5.82
CA LYS A 628 -19.31 11.86 6.82
C LYS A 628 -18.93 13.30 6.46
N TRP A 629 -17.70 13.52 5.98
CA TRP A 629 -17.17 14.88 5.76
C TRP A 629 -17.40 15.42 4.35
N TRP A 630 -17.55 14.57 3.34
CA TRP A 630 -17.79 14.99 1.95
C TRP A 630 -19.27 14.95 1.55
N PHE A 631 -20.00 13.88 1.90
CA PHE A 631 -21.33 13.62 1.34
C PHE A 631 -22.45 13.82 2.36
N ASP A 632 -22.30 13.34 3.60
CA ASP A 632 -23.37 13.49 4.62
C ASP A 632 -23.56 14.95 5.06
N LYS A 633 -22.53 15.78 4.88
CA LYS A 633 -22.53 17.23 5.14
C LYS A 633 -22.57 18.05 3.83
N SER A 634 -23.08 17.49 2.73
CA SER A 634 -23.27 18.27 1.51
C SER A 634 -24.33 19.36 1.75
N GLU A 635 -24.08 20.55 1.22
CA GLU A 635 -25.03 21.67 1.24
C GLU A 635 -25.73 21.80 -0.13
N CYS A 636 -25.18 21.15 -1.15
CA CYS A 636 -25.73 21.06 -2.48
C CYS A 636 -26.72 19.91 -2.56
N ASP A 637 -27.96 20.18 -2.20
CA ASP A 637 -29.04 19.24 -2.44
C ASP A 637 -29.32 19.17 -3.94
N ASN A 638 -28.92 18.07 -4.61
CA ASN A 638 -29.42 17.74 -5.94
C ASN A 638 -30.94 17.40 -5.94
N LYS A 639 -31.68 17.80 -4.90
CA LYS A 639 -33.10 17.47 -4.65
C LYS A 639 -34.02 18.67 -4.37
N ALA A 640 -33.52 19.90 -4.41
CA ALA A 640 -34.37 21.09 -4.20
C ALA A 640 -34.23 22.10 -5.35
N GLU A 641 -34.76 21.76 -6.53
CA GLU A 641 -35.38 22.80 -7.35
C GLU A 641 -36.85 22.92 -6.86
N PRO A 642 -37.28 24.09 -6.35
CA PRO A 642 -38.70 24.31 -6.08
C PRO A 642 -39.46 24.27 -7.41
N HIS A 643 -40.55 23.52 -7.42
CA HIS A 643 -41.50 23.39 -8.54
C HIS A 643 -41.96 24.72 -9.12
#